data_AF-A0A7S0S6M1-F1
#
_entry.id   AF-A0A7S0S6M1-F1
#
_cell.length_a   1.000
_cell.length_b   1.000
_cell.length_c   1.000
_cell.angle_alpha   90.00
_cell.angle_beta   90.00
_cell.angle_gamma   90.00
#
_symmetry.space_group_name_H-M   'P 1'
#
loop_
_entity.id
_entity.type
_entity.pdbx_description
1 polymer ?
#
loop_
_entity_poly.entity_id
_entity_poly.type
_entity_poly.pdbx_seq_one_letter_code
_entity_poly.pdbx_strand_id
1 'polypeptide(L)'
;MAIERCGVIVIGAGFAGLSAARTVASVLASAASASSALGKEERRTEPLHVVVLEADGTRVGGRAHTVDDAAFGMLERGATWLHGTEGNPLLPLMQAAGLIDRGDACLAKRARRRRSVYACEGGGTVTSRDI
;
A
#
# COMPACT_ATOMS: atom_id res chain seq x y z
N MET A 1 30.69 -25.82 -6.96
CA MET A 1 30.14 -24.62 -7.62
C MET A 1 28.84 -24.29 -6.91
N ALA A 2 28.86 -23.33 -5.98
CA ALA A 2 27.68 -22.95 -5.21
C ALA A 2 26.79 -22.08 -6.10
N ILE A 3 25.55 -22.50 -6.32
CA ILE A 3 24.54 -21.65 -6.96
C ILE A 3 24.24 -20.54 -5.94
N GLU A 4 24.84 -19.38 -6.10
CA GLU A 4 24.42 -18.18 -5.36
C GLU A 4 22.95 -17.95 -5.67
N ARG A 5 22.12 -17.97 -4.63
CA ARG A 5 20.68 -17.88 -4.80
C ARG A 5 20.31 -16.49 -5.30
N CYS A 6 19.45 -16.45 -6.30
CA CYS A 6 18.93 -15.21 -6.86
C CYS A 6 17.99 -14.54 -5.85
N GLY A 7 18.37 -13.37 -5.34
CA GLY A 7 17.46 -12.49 -4.60
C GLY A 7 16.38 -11.93 -5.54
N VAL A 8 15.24 -11.52 -4.99
CA VAL A 8 14.19 -10.85 -5.77
C VAL A 8 14.42 -9.35 -5.69
N ILE A 9 14.64 -8.72 -6.84
CA ILE A 9 14.73 -7.25 -6.94
C ILE A 9 13.42 -6.72 -7.51
N VAL A 10 12.81 -5.79 -6.79
CA VAL A 10 11.63 -5.03 -7.22
C VAL A 10 12.08 -3.63 -7.58
N ILE A 11 11.82 -3.20 -8.82
CA ILE A 11 12.15 -1.84 -9.27
C ILE A 11 10.90 -0.95 -9.13
N GLY A 12 11.02 0.08 -8.29
CA GLY A 12 9.97 1.01 -7.90
C GLY A 12 9.30 0.63 -6.58
N ALA A 13 9.32 1.54 -5.61
CA ALA A 13 8.57 1.51 -4.35
C ALA A 13 7.23 2.26 -4.45
N GLY A 14 6.58 2.21 -5.61
CA GLY A 14 5.18 2.61 -5.76
C GLY A 14 4.21 1.59 -5.16
N PHE A 15 2.91 1.86 -5.28
CA PHE A 15 1.85 0.98 -4.76
C PHE A 15 1.97 -0.47 -5.27
N ALA A 16 2.20 -0.64 -6.57
CA ALA A 16 2.36 -1.96 -7.19
C ALA A 16 3.63 -2.69 -6.71
N GLY A 17 4.78 -2.00 -6.71
CA GLY A 17 6.05 -2.59 -6.30
C GLY A 17 6.07 -2.98 -4.82
N LEU A 18 5.59 -2.12 -3.93
CA LEU A 18 5.49 -2.44 -2.50
C LEU A 18 4.50 -3.59 -2.25
N SER A 19 3.39 -3.64 -2.97
CA SER A 19 2.43 -4.75 -2.86
C SER A 19 3.04 -6.07 -3.33
N ALA A 20 3.73 -6.07 -4.48
CA ALA A 20 4.44 -7.24 -4.99
C ALA A 20 5.54 -7.69 -4.02
N ALA A 21 6.35 -6.76 -3.50
CA ALA A 21 7.40 -7.06 -2.54
C ALA A 21 6.86 -7.71 -1.27
N ARG A 22 5.74 -7.21 -0.73
CA ARG A 22 5.08 -7.79 0.44
C ARG A 22 4.54 -9.19 0.17
N THR A 23 3.89 -9.41 -0.97
CA THR A 23 3.38 -10.73 -1.36
C THR A 23 4.50 -11.75 -1.52
N VAL A 24 5.58 -11.38 -2.20
CA VAL A 24 6.74 -12.25 -2.36
C VAL A 24 7.37 -12.54 -0.99
N ALA A 25 7.57 -11.52 -0.16
CA ALA A 25 8.12 -11.70 1.18
C ALA A 25 7.25 -12.61 2.06
N SER A 26 5.92 -12.47 2.01
CA SER A 26 5.01 -13.33 2.79
C SER A 26 5.04 -14.78 2.31
N VAL A 27 5.06 -15.01 0.99
CA VAL A 27 5.17 -16.36 0.42
C VAL A 27 6.50 -17.00 0.80
N LEU A 28 7.61 -16.25 0.72
CA LEU A 28 8.93 -16.72 1.11
C LEU A 28 9.01 -17.06 2.60
N ALA A 29 8.41 -16.24 3.47
CA ALA A 29 8.35 -16.52 4.90
C ALA A 29 7.54 -17.79 5.20
N SER A 30 6.38 -17.98 4.56
CA SER A 30 5.56 -19.19 4.72
C SER A 30 6.27 -20.43 4.17
N ALA A 31 6.95 -20.32 3.03
CA ALA A 31 7.72 -21.43 2.44
C ALA A 31 8.92 -21.84 3.33
N ALA A 32 9.58 -20.88 3.99
CA ALA A 32 10.66 -21.17 4.94
C ALA A 32 10.15 -22.00 6.13
N SER A 33 8.97 -21.66 6.69
CA SER A 33 8.36 -22.42 7.80
C SER A 33 7.89 -23.84 7.40
N ALA A 34 7.46 -24.04 6.15
CA ALA A 34 7.08 -25.35 5.64
C ALA A 34 8.30 -26.23 5.34
N SER A 35 9.37 -25.63 4.80
CA SER A 35 10.62 -26.34 4.48
C SER A 35 11.38 -26.81 5.72
N SER A 36 11.16 -26.22 6.91
CA SER A 36 11.72 -26.72 8.17
C SER A 36 11.01 -27.96 8.73
N ALA A 37 9.82 -28.31 8.23
CA ALA A 37 9.05 -29.48 8.67
C ALA A 37 9.32 -30.75 7.84
N LEU A 38 9.80 -30.60 6.59
CA LEU A 38 10.28 -31.74 5.80
C LEU A 38 11.74 -32.03 6.18
N GLY A 39 11.96 -33.16 6.86
CA GLY A 39 13.27 -33.58 7.34
C GLY A 39 14.35 -33.63 6.26
N LYS A 40 15.47 -32.98 6.58
CA LYS A 40 16.85 -33.21 6.10
C LYS A 40 17.03 -33.65 4.64
N GLU A 41 17.25 -32.67 3.78
CA GLU A 41 18.45 -32.68 2.95
C GLU A 41 19.10 -31.29 3.00
N GLU A 42 20.39 -31.28 3.28
CA GLU A 42 21.20 -30.18 3.82
C GLU A 42 21.47 -29.08 2.78
N ARG A 43 20.41 -28.51 2.22
CA ARG A 43 20.51 -27.31 1.42
C ARG A 43 20.52 -26.14 2.40
N ARG A 44 21.70 -25.53 2.63
CA ARG A 44 21.81 -24.21 3.26
C ARG A 44 20.88 -23.24 2.52
N THR A 45 19.67 -23.10 3.04
CA THR A 45 18.67 -22.16 2.55
C THR A 45 18.93 -20.86 3.27
N GLU A 46 19.91 -20.11 2.78
CA GLU A 46 19.93 -18.68 3.10
C GLU A 46 18.56 -18.11 2.71
N PRO A 47 17.95 -17.29 3.57
CA PRO A 47 16.65 -16.72 3.31
C PRO A 47 16.70 -15.94 1.99
N LEU A 48 15.71 -16.15 1.14
CA LEU A 48 15.58 -15.37 -0.08
C LEU A 48 15.21 -13.94 0.32
N HIS A 49 16.04 -12.99 -0.07
CA HIS A 49 15.83 -11.58 0.21
C HIS A 49 15.01 -10.91 -0.90
N VAL A 50 14.11 -10.02 -0.50
CA VAL A 50 13.42 -9.10 -1.39
C VAL A 50 14.01 -7.71 -1.19
N VAL A 51 14.55 -7.13 -2.25
CA VAL A 51 15.11 -5.77 -2.25
C VAL A 51 14.25 -4.90 -3.15
N VAL A 52 13.79 -3.76 -2.64
CA VAL A 52 13.05 -2.76 -3.42
C VAL A 52 13.97 -1.60 -3.73
N LEU A 53 14.10 -1.25 -5.00
CA LEU A 53 14.91 -0.13 -5.47
C LEU A 53 13.98 0.98 -5.98
N GLU A 54 13.97 2.13 -5.32
CA GLU A 54 13.19 3.30 -5.72
C GLU A 54 14.11 4.37 -6.32
N ALA A 55 13.70 4.93 -7.46
CA ALA A 55 14.47 5.97 -8.14
C ALA A 55 14.39 7.29 -7.37
N ASP A 56 13.24 7.56 -6.76
CA ASP A 56 13.05 8.67 -5.86
C ASP A 56 13.79 8.43 -4.54
N GLY A 57 15.05 8.88 -4.44
CA GLY A 57 15.92 8.61 -3.29
C GLY A 57 15.46 9.21 -1.95
N THR A 58 14.29 9.82 -1.89
CA THR A 58 13.77 10.53 -0.70
C THR A 58 12.45 9.97 -0.18
N ARG A 59 11.67 9.26 -1.00
CA ARG A 59 10.35 8.75 -0.59
C ARG A 59 9.96 7.48 -1.34
N VAL A 60 8.99 6.78 -0.75
CA VAL A 60 8.22 5.73 -1.41
C VAL A 60 6.87 6.28 -1.90
N GLY A 61 6.06 5.43 -2.53
CA GLY A 61 4.69 5.77 -2.95
C GLY A 61 4.56 6.05 -4.45
N GLY A 62 5.66 6.36 -5.13
CA GLY A 62 5.70 6.62 -6.57
C GLY A 62 4.79 7.80 -6.95
N ARG A 63 3.69 7.50 -7.66
CA ARG A 63 2.68 8.51 -8.07
C ARG A 63 1.68 8.88 -6.97
N ALA A 64 1.62 8.15 -5.85
CA ALA A 64 0.90 8.61 -4.66
C ALA A 64 1.85 9.51 -3.86
N HIS A 65 1.56 10.80 -3.80
CA HIS A 65 2.46 11.81 -3.30
C HIS A 65 1.70 12.94 -2.58
N THR A 66 1.75 12.89 -1.26
CA THR A 66 1.26 13.95 -0.38
C THR A 66 2.38 14.94 -0.07
N VAL A 67 2.12 16.23 -0.21
CA VAL A 67 3.05 17.33 0.10
C VAL A 67 2.46 18.26 1.17
N ASP A 68 3.34 18.86 1.97
CA ASP A 68 2.99 20.00 2.83
C ASP A 68 3.14 21.29 2.03
N ASP A 69 2.03 21.92 1.70
CA ASP A 69 2.02 23.21 1.03
C ASP A 69 1.76 24.32 2.06
N ALA A 70 2.56 25.38 2.03
CA ALA A 70 2.47 26.47 2.99
C ALA A 70 1.15 27.26 2.91
N ALA A 71 0.52 27.33 1.72
CA ALA A 71 -0.72 28.07 1.52
C ALA A 71 -1.95 27.17 1.67
N PHE A 72 -1.85 25.89 1.29
CA PHE A 72 -3.00 24.97 1.20
C PHE A 72 -2.98 23.82 2.23
N GLY A 73 -1.89 23.70 3.01
CA GLY A 73 -1.69 22.59 3.93
C GLY A 73 -1.37 21.28 3.20
N MET A 74 -1.83 20.15 3.75
CA MET A 74 -1.63 18.82 3.16
C MET A 74 -2.35 18.69 1.82
N LEU A 75 -1.59 18.48 0.74
CA LEU A 75 -2.10 18.29 -0.62
C LEU A 75 -1.66 16.95 -1.20
N GLU A 76 -2.60 16.18 -1.75
CA GLU A 76 -2.29 15.00 -2.56
C GLU A 76 -2.11 15.41 -4.02
N ARG A 77 -0.87 15.36 -4.52
CA ARG A 77 -0.52 15.65 -5.92
C ARG A 77 -0.79 14.49 -6.87
N GLY A 78 -1.09 13.33 -6.31
CA GLY A 78 -1.15 12.05 -6.98
C GLY A 78 -2.50 11.38 -6.91
N ALA A 79 -2.60 10.36 -6.06
CA ALA A 79 -3.77 9.50 -5.94
C ALA A 79 -4.78 10.09 -4.94
N THR A 80 -5.49 11.13 -5.35
CA THR A 80 -6.42 11.88 -4.49
C THR A 80 -7.76 11.19 -4.27
N TRP A 81 -8.20 10.33 -5.19
CA TRP A 81 -9.54 9.76 -5.19
C TRP A 81 -9.54 8.24 -5.11
N LEU A 82 -10.41 7.68 -4.25
CA LEU A 82 -10.72 6.25 -4.24
C LEU A 82 -12.04 6.01 -4.98
N HIS A 83 -11.97 5.34 -6.13
CA HIS A 83 -13.16 5.05 -6.94
C HIS A 83 -13.95 3.87 -6.38
N GLY A 84 -15.18 4.11 -5.95
CA GLY A 84 -16.16 3.09 -5.56
C GLY A 84 -15.78 2.27 -4.33
N THR A 85 -16.78 1.75 -3.61
CA THR A 85 -16.54 0.85 -2.48
C THR A 85 -16.81 -0.61 -2.83
N GLU A 86 -17.72 -0.87 -3.76
CA GLU A 86 -17.99 -2.22 -4.25
C GLU A 86 -16.77 -2.85 -4.98
N GLY A 87 -16.37 -4.05 -4.56
CA GLY A 87 -15.28 -4.81 -5.18
C GLY A 87 -13.88 -4.18 -5.03
N ASN A 88 -13.74 -3.06 -4.31
CA ASN A 88 -12.49 -2.33 -4.21
C ASN A 88 -11.52 -3.03 -3.24
N PRO A 89 -10.36 -3.54 -3.71
CA PRO A 89 -9.41 -4.26 -2.86
C PRO A 89 -8.74 -3.36 -1.81
N LEU A 90 -8.77 -2.04 -1.97
CA LEU A 90 -8.17 -1.10 -1.03
C LEU A 90 -9.09 -0.79 0.15
N LEU A 91 -10.40 -0.94 0.01
CA LEU A 91 -11.36 -0.55 1.05
C LEU A 91 -11.09 -1.28 2.39
N PRO A 92 -10.91 -2.61 2.44
CA PRO A 92 -10.60 -3.30 3.70
C PRO A 92 -9.27 -2.84 4.32
N LEU A 93 -8.28 -2.53 3.49
CA LEU A 93 -6.96 -2.07 3.94
C LEU A 93 -7.04 -0.66 4.54
N MET A 94 -7.82 0.22 3.92
CA MET A 94 -8.05 1.59 4.39
C MET A 94 -8.88 1.61 5.68
N GLN A 95 -9.85 0.72 5.81
CA GLN A 95 -10.61 0.51 7.05
C GLN A 95 -9.71 -0.01 8.18
N ALA A 96 -8.88 -1.02 7.90
CA ALA A 96 -7.92 -1.54 8.89
C ALA A 96 -6.89 -0.50 9.32
N ALA A 97 -6.55 0.44 8.43
CA ALA A 97 -5.67 1.57 8.72
C ALA A 97 -6.39 2.76 9.41
N GLY A 98 -7.71 2.69 9.61
CA GLY A 98 -8.51 3.76 10.20
C GLY A 98 -8.56 5.03 9.33
N LEU A 99 -8.40 4.89 8.01
CA LEU A 99 -8.44 6.00 7.05
C LEU A 99 -9.86 6.28 6.53
N ILE A 100 -10.74 5.28 6.60
CA ILE A 100 -12.14 5.32 6.19
C ILE A 100 -12.95 4.50 7.20
N ASP A 101 -14.07 5.03 7.70
CA ASP A 101 -14.99 4.31 8.58
C ASP A 101 -15.88 3.32 7.79
N ARG A 102 -16.24 2.18 8.39
CA ARG A 102 -17.24 1.29 7.80
C ARG A 102 -18.62 1.91 7.99
N GLY A 103 -19.28 2.30 6.91
CA GLY A 103 -20.72 2.55 6.95
C GLY A 103 -21.17 3.68 6.02
N ASP A 104 -21.88 3.28 4.96
CA ASP A 104 -23.21 3.77 4.54
C ASP A 104 -23.43 5.28 4.36
N ALA A 105 -22.41 6.12 4.43
CA ALA A 105 -22.60 7.56 4.37
C ALA A 105 -21.58 8.21 3.45
N CYS A 106 -21.99 8.33 2.19
CA CYS A 106 -21.65 9.47 1.33
C CYS A 106 -22.00 10.85 1.99
N LEU A 107 -22.37 10.94 3.29
CA LEU A 107 -23.06 12.11 3.85
C LEU A 107 -22.86 12.44 5.33
N ALA A 108 -21.93 11.83 6.08
CA ALA A 108 -21.77 12.18 7.50
C ALA A 108 -20.68 13.23 7.74
N LYS A 109 -21.08 14.50 7.61
CA LYS A 109 -20.44 15.68 8.22
C LYS A 109 -19.94 15.36 9.63
N ARG A 110 -18.64 15.10 9.82
CA ARG A 110 -17.95 15.33 11.11
C ARG A 110 -16.43 15.32 10.92
N ALA A 111 -15.95 16.47 10.45
CA ALA A 111 -14.57 16.89 10.63
C ALA A 111 -14.21 16.89 12.12
N ARG A 112 -13.46 15.90 12.62
CA ARG A 112 -12.65 16.02 13.85
C ARG A 112 -11.41 15.11 13.94
N ARG A 113 -10.93 14.46 12.86
CA ARG A 113 -9.56 13.86 12.86
C ARG A 113 -8.86 14.03 11.51
N ARG A 114 -7.59 14.45 11.58
CA ARG A 114 -6.78 15.09 10.52
C ARG A 114 -6.36 14.22 9.30
N ARG A 115 -7.01 13.07 9.01
CA ARG A 115 -6.59 12.16 7.91
C ARG A 115 -7.73 11.34 7.30
N SER A 116 -8.84 11.95 6.92
CA SER A 116 -9.93 11.23 6.24
C SER A 116 -9.72 11.20 4.73
N VAL A 117 -9.70 10.01 4.12
CA VAL A 117 -9.81 9.85 2.66
C VAL A 117 -11.29 9.73 2.31
N TYR A 118 -11.75 10.45 1.29
CA TYR A 118 -13.14 10.40 0.86
C TYR A 118 -13.36 9.20 -0.07
N ALA A 119 -14.26 8.29 0.29
CA ALA A 119 -14.81 7.28 -0.62
C ALA A 119 -16.19 7.75 -1.08
N CYS A 120 -16.41 7.76 -2.39
CA CYS A 120 -17.68 8.14 -2.99
C CYS A 120 -18.09 7.08 -4.02
N GLU A 121 -19.29 6.54 -3.88
CA GLU A 121 -19.94 5.76 -4.94
C GLU A 121 -20.72 6.71 -5.84
N GLY A 122 -20.57 6.56 -7.17
CA GLY A 122 -21.46 7.22 -8.13
C GLY A 122 -21.06 8.61 -8.63
N GLY A 123 -19.78 9.00 -8.59
CA GLY A 123 -19.29 10.14 -9.40
C GLY A 123 -19.78 11.54 -9.00
N GLY A 124 -20.32 11.71 -7.79
CA GLY A 124 -20.68 13.04 -7.28
C GLY A 124 -19.44 13.85 -6.87
N THR A 125 -19.11 14.89 -7.62
CA THR A 125 -18.16 15.95 -7.20
C THR A 125 -18.80 16.85 -6.15
N VAL A 126 -18.28 16.85 -4.92
CA VAL A 126 -18.61 17.90 -3.93
C VAL A 126 -17.83 19.15 -4.30
N THR A 127 -18.53 20.21 -4.74
CA THR A 127 -17.93 21.52 -5.04
C THR A 127 -17.98 22.42 -3.81
N SER A 128 -17.00 23.32 -3.70
CA SER A 128 -16.64 24.18 -2.58
C SER A 128 -17.68 25.22 -2.11
N ARG A 129 -18.96 25.09 -2.46
CA ARG A 129 -19.97 26.12 -2.15
C ARG A 129 -20.69 25.98 -0.80
N ASP A 130 -20.33 25.00 0.04
CA ASP A 130 -21.00 24.77 1.32
C ASP A 130 -20.10 24.97 2.55
N ILE A 131 -19.33 26.07 2.59
CA ILE A 131 -18.69 26.57 3.83
C ILE A 131 -19.23 27.96 4.16
#